data_AF-A0A970RVD5-F1
#
_entry.id   AF-A0A970RVD5-F1
#
_cell.length_a   1.000
_cell.length_b   1.000
_cell.length_c   1.000
_cell.angle_alpha   90.00
_cell.angle_beta   90.00
_cell.angle_gamma   90.00
#
_symmetry.space_group_name_H-M   'P 1'
#
loop_
_entity.id
_entity.type
_entity.pdbx_description
1 polymer ?
#
loop_
_entity_poly.entity_id
_entity_poly.type
_entity_poly.pdbx_seq_one_letter_code
_entity_poly.pdbx_strand_id
1 'polypeptide(L)'
;MADKNTVTKAIKVYPNSYEAEQCLLCCILLDGNAAGDLLPSLQPEVFYNDRHRKIFEACRKLFAANRAIDVITVNDQIKADKTSDLNMLEYLVALSDKLPSAANYKEYVDILKRDYMHREIIRICNE
;
A
#
# COMPACT_ATOMS: atom_id res chain seq x y z
N MET A 1 -38.66 -14.72 2.56
CA MET A 1 -37.28 -14.70 3.09
C MET A 1 -36.37 -14.34 1.93
N ALA A 2 -35.73 -13.17 2.04
CA ALA A 2 -35.24 -12.36 0.94
C ALA A 2 -33.98 -12.92 0.27
N ASP A 3 -34.11 -13.09 -1.06
CA ASP A 3 -33.21 -12.63 -2.12
C ASP A 3 -31.71 -12.90 -2.03
N LYS A 4 -31.35 -14.09 -2.55
CA LYS A 4 -30.32 -14.35 -3.57
C LYS A 4 -29.26 -13.25 -3.74
N ASN A 5 -28.12 -13.53 -3.12
CA ASN A 5 -26.83 -12.89 -3.26
C ASN A 5 -26.56 -12.40 -4.70
N THR A 6 -26.47 -11.08 -4.80
CA THR A 6 -26.36 -10.25 -5.99
C THR A 6 -25.06 -10.46 -6.76
N VAL A 7 -25.20 -10.86 -8.03
CA VAL A 7 -24.39 -10.42 -9.18
C VAL A 7 -22.88 -10.24 -8.91
N THR A 8 -22.12 -11.33 -8.91
CA THR A 8 -20.67 -11.27 -9.15
C THR A 8 -20.44 -10.93 -10.62
N LYS A 9 -20.53 -9.63 -10.94
CA LYS A 9 -20.01 -9.08 -12.18
C LYS A 9 -18.55 -9.51 -12.26
N ALA A 10 -18.22 -10.37 -13.22
CA ALA A 10 -16.86 -10.67 -13.62
C ALA A 10 -16.25 -9.40 -14.24
N ILE A 11 -15.97 -8.42 -13.39
CA ILE A 11 -15.03 -7.35 -13.68
C ILE A 11 -13.72 -8.10 -13.94
N LYS A 12 -13.01 -7.74 -14.99
CA LYS A 12 -11.64 -8.21 -15.26
C LYS A 12 -10.81 -7.87 -14.01
N VAL A 13 -10.78 -8.75 -13.01
CA VAL A 13 -10.08 -8.51 -11.75
C VAL A 13 -8.62 -8.71 -12.10
N TYR A 14 -7.96 -7.60 -12.44
CA TYR A 14 -6.51 -7.56 -12.39
C TYR A 14 -6.11 -8.07 -11.01
N PRO A 15 -5.16 -9.00 -10.90
CA PRO A 15 -4.74 -9.51 -9.62
C PRO A 15 -4.26 -8.30 -8.80
N ASN A 16 -5.03 -7.99 -7.76
CA ASN A 16 -4.83 -6.84 -6.91
C ASN A 16 -5.10 -7.22 -5.46
N SER A 17 -4.03 -7.38 -4.70
CA SER A 17 -4.13 -7.77 -3.31
C SER A 17 -4.20 -6.52 -2.43
N TYR A 18 -5.39 -5.95 -2.29
CA TYR A 18 -5.60 -4.76 -1.46
C TYR A 18 -5.17 -5.00 0.00
N GLU A 19 -5.46 -6.18 0.54
CA GLU A 19 -4.98 -6.58 1.87
C GLU A 19 -3.45 -6.65 1.93
N ALA A 20 -2.78 -7.18 0.89
CA ALA A 20 -1.31 -7.23 0.86
C ALA A 20 -0.68 -5.82 0.81
N GLU A 21 -1.30 -4.88 0.08
CA GLU A 21 -0.88 -3.47 0.09
C GLU A 21 -0.99 -2.86 1.49
N GLN A 22 -2.11 -3.15 2.18
CA GLN A 22 -2.32 -2.68 3.55
C GLN A 22 -1.32 -3.29 4.53
N CYS A 23 -1.08 -4.60 4.46
CA CYS A 23 -0.08 -5.31 5.27
C CYS A 23 1.32 -4.76 5.07
N LEU A 24 1.73 -4.54 3.82
CA LEU A 24 3.04 -4.02 3.51
C LEU A 24 3.22 -2.62 4.12
N LEU A 25 2.21 -1.78 3.97
CA LEU A 25 2.26 -0.43 4.49
C LEU A 25 2.27 -0.40 6.04
N CYS A 26 1.50 -1.27 6.68
CA CYS A 26 1.60 -1.49 8.13
C CYS A 26 3.00 -1.92 8.54
N CYS A 27 3.61 -2.86 7.82
CA CYS A 27 4.97 -3.31 8.13
C CYS A 27 5.98 -2.17 8.03
N ILE A 28 5.86 -1.30 7.01
CA ILE A 28 6.72 -0.12 6.84
C ILE A 28 6.55 0.88 7.99
N LEU A 29 5.34 1.01 8.53
CA LEU A 29 5.03 1.90 9.66
C LEU A 29 5.43 1.32 11.02
N LEU A 30 5.40 -0.01 11.18
CA LEU A 30 5.73 -0.69 12.44
C LEU A 30 7.22 -1.00 12.57
N ASP A 31 7.88 -1.32 11.47
CA ASP A 31 9.28 -1.72 11.42
C ASP A 31 10.06 -0.85 10.43
N GLY A 32 10.80 0.13 10.98
CA GLY A 32 11.66 1.02 10.20
C GLY A 32 12.82 0.31 9.49
N ASN A 33 13.22 -0.88 9.93
CA ASN A 33 14.22 -1.69 9.25
C ASN A 33 13.63 -2.38 8.02
N ALA A 34 12.39 -2.89 8.14
CA ALA A 34 11.64 -3.38 6.98
C ALA A 34 11.42 -2.25 5.95
N ALA A 35 11.11 -1.03 6.39
CA ALA A 35 11.05 0.12 5.49
C ALA A 35 12.36 0.33 4.71
N GLY A 36 13.52 0.18 5.36
CA GLY A 36 14.82 0.34 4.71
C GLY A 36 15.13 -0.69 3.61
N ASP A 37 14.63 -1.92 3.74
CA ASP A 37 14.76 -2.97 2.71
C ASP A 37 13.71 -2.81 1.60
N LEU A 38 12.49 -2.42 1.97
CA LEU A 38 11.32 -2.36 1.08
C LEU A 38 11.31 -1.13 0.19
N LEU A 39 11.61 0.06 0.74
CA LEU A 39 11.57 1.33 0.01
C LEU A 39 12.49 1.37 -1.22
N PRO A 40 13.72 0.83 -1.20
CA PRO A 40 14.54 0.74 -2.40
C PRO A 40 14.15 -0.42 -3.33
N SER A 41 13.55 -1.49 -2.81
CA SER A 41 13.17 -2.70 -3.57
C SER A 41 11.85 -2.56 -4.33
N LEU A 42 11.01 -1.60 -3.94
CA LEU A 42 9.67 -1.39 -4.49
C LEU A 42 9.49 0.00 -5.07
N GLN A 43 8.80 0.07 -6.20
CA GLN A 43 8.39 1.33 -6.81
C GLN A 43 6.95 1.68 -6.41
N PRO A 44 6.59 2.97 -6.27
CA PRO A 44 5.22 3.36 -5.92
C PRO A 44 4.19 2.84 -6.93
N GLU A 45 4.54 2.62 -8.21
CA GLU A 45 3.60 2.09 -9.21
C GLU A 45 3.11 0.66 -8.92
N VAL A 46 3.78 -0.08 -8.04
CA VAL A 46 3.38 -1.45 -7.63
C VAL A 46 2.07 -1.47 -6.84
N PHE A 47 1.71 -0.35 -6.20
CA PHE A 47 0.41 -0.24 -5.54
C PHE A 47 -0.66 0.03 -6.59
N TYR A 48 -1.80 -0.63 -6.50
CA TYR A 48 -2.97 -0.36 -7.32
C TYR A 48 -3.73 0.86 -6.83
N ASN A 49 -3.84 1.04 -5.51
CA ASN A 49 -4.58 2.16 -4.92
C ASN A 49 -3.72 3.44 -4.86
N ASP A 50 -4.21 4.52 -5.45
CA ASP A 50 -3.59 5.85 -5.44
C ASP A 50 -3.32 6.38 -4.02
N ARG A 51 -4.22 6.09 -3.06
CA ARG A 51 -4.01 6.45 -1.65
C ARG A 51 -2.78 5.75 -1.08
N HIS A 52 -2.60 4.45 -1.36
CA HIS A 52 -1.43 3.70 -0.89
C HIS A 52 -0.14 4.18 -1.55
N ARG A 53 -0.19 4.52 -2.85
CA ARG A 53 0.95 5.14 -3.55
C ARG A 53 1.43 6.39 -2.85
N LYS A 54 0.51 7.29 -2.50
CA LYS A 54 0.83 8.54 -1.80
C LYS A 54 1.45 8.31 -0.43
N ILE A 55 0.96 7.32 0.33
CA ILE A 55 1.55 6.98 1.63
C ILE A 55 2.97 6.46 1.43
N PHE A 56 3.14 5.52 0.51
CA PHE A 56 4.45 4.94 0.23
C PHE A 56 5.45 6.00 -0.26
N GLU A 57 5.02 6.94 -1.09
CA GLU A 57 5.85 8.06 -1.52
C GLU A 57 6.24 8.98 -0.35
N ALA A 58 5.31 9.28 0.56
CA ALA A 58 5.60 10.02 1.78
C ALA A 58 6.60 9.27 2.68
N CYS A 59 6.44 7.95 2.85
CA CYS A 59 7.40 7.11 3.57
C CYS A 59 8.79 7.18 2.92
N ARG A 60 8.86 7.15 1.58
CA ARG A 60 10.14 7.26 0.85
C ARG A 60 10.80 8.62 1.05
N LYS A 61 10.04 9.71 1.06
CA LYS A 61 10.55 11.06 1.36
C LYS A 61 11.09 11.15 2.78
N LEU A 62 10.39 10.59 3.76
CA LEU A 62 10.84 10.53 5.15
C LEU A 62 12.11 9.70 5.32
N PHE A 63 12.17 8.56 4.63
CA PHE A 63 13.38 7.72 4.61
C PHE A 63 14.58 8.44 4.00
N ALA A 64 14.38 9.15 2.88
CA ALA A 64 15.42 9.96 2.26
C ALA A 64 15.88 11.12 3.16
N ALA A 65 14.97 11.66 3.99
CA ALA A 65 15.26 12.65 5.02
C ALA A 65 15.85 12.04 6.31
N ASN A 66 16.07 10.73 6.36
CA ASN A 66 16.55 9.97 7.52
C ASN A 66 15.71 10.21 8.79
N ARG A 67 14.38 10.36 8.60
CA ARG A 67 13.40 10.53 9.67
C ARG A 67 12.70 9.21 9.99
N ALA A 68 12.23 9.08 11.23
CA ALA A 68 11.40 7.95 11.65
C ALA A 68 10.08 7.89 10.85
N ILE A 69 9.74 6.69 10.37
CA ILE A 69 8.53 6.45 9.58
C ILE A 69 7.46 5.92 10.54
N ASP A 70 6.66 6.83 11.07
CA ASP A 70 5.54 6.54 11.97
C ASP A 70 4.24 7.12 11.42
N VAL A 71 3.09 6.63 11.90
CA VAL A 71 1.74 7.12 11.52
C VAL A 71 1.65 8.65 11.61
N ILE A 72 2.20 9.24 12.67
CA ILE A 72 2.18 10.70 12.90
C ILE A 72 3.09 11.41 11.89
N THR A 73 4.33 10.94 11.73
CA THR A 73 5.33 11.56 10.84
C THR A 73 4.90 11.47 9.38
N VAL A 74 4.33 10.34 8.97
CA VAL A 74 3.78 10.13 7.63
C VAL A 74 2.60 11.05 7.37
N ASN A 75 1.68 11.20 8.34
CA ASN A 75 0.59 12.15 8.24
C ASN A 75 1.08 13.61 8.15
N ASP A 76 2.10 13.98 8.92
CA ASP A 76 2.72 15.31 8.85
C ASP A 76 3.32 15.56 7.46
N GLN A 77 4.04 14.57 6.90
CA GLN A 77 4.60 14.64 5.55
C GLN A 77 3.52 14.77 4.48
N ILE A 78 2.42 14.01 4.57
CA ILE A 78 1.30 14.07 3.62
C ILE A 78 0.61 15.43 3.68
N LYS A 79 0.46 16.00 4.89
CA LYS A 79 -0.05 17.38 5.08
C LYS A 79 0.90 18.41 4.46
N ALA A 80 2.20 18.26 4.64
CA ALA A 80 3.22 19.14 4.06
C ALA A 80 3.19 19.11 2.53
N ASP A 81 2.99 17.93 1.93
CA ASP A 81 2.84 17.74 0.49
C ASP A 81 1.49 18.27 -0.06
N LYS A 82 0.61 18.83 0.80
CA LYS A 82 -0.76 19.28 0.45
C LYS A 82 -1.59 18.24 -0.32
N THR A 83 -1.18 16.99 -0.25
CA THR A 83 -1.83 15.86 -0.92
C THR A 83 -2.77 15.13 0.05
N SER A 84 -2.99 15.72 1.23
CA SER A 84 -3.82 15.15 2.27
C SER A 84 -5.30 15.21 1.89
N ASP A 85 -5.89 14.04 1.69
CA ASP A 85 -7.32 13.85 1.95
C ASP A 85 -7.56 14.01 3.46
N LEU A 86 -8.68 14.66 3.83
CA LEU A 86 -9.07 14.87 5.23
C LEU A 86 -9.17 13.55 6.04
N ASN A 87 -9.38 12.43 5.36
CA ASN A 87 -9.56 11.09 5.96
C ASN A 87 -8.27 10.25 6.01
N MET A 88 -7.10 10.82 5.70
CA MET A 88 -5.86 10.05 5.57
C MET A 88 -5.34 9.54 6.92
N LEU A 89 -5.45 10.36 7.96
CA LEU A 89 -5.01 9.99 9.31
C LEU A 89 -5.86 8.84 9.87
N GLU A 90 -7.19 8.94 9.76
CA GLU A 90 -8.11 7.89 10.17
C GLU A 90 -7.83 6.58 9.42
N TYR A 91 -7.48 6.68 8.14
CA TYR A 91 -7.12 5.52 7.34
C TYR A 91 -5.84 4.83 7.83
N LEU A 92 -4.78 5.59 8.14
CA LEU A 92 -3.52 5.03 8.66
C LEU A 92 -3.70 4.37 10.04
N VAL A 93 -4.55 4.97 10.89
CA VAL A 93 -4.89 4.39 12.20
C VAL A 93 -5.68 3.09 12.02
N ALA A 94 -6.70 3.09 11.14
CA ALA A 94 -7.48 1.89 10.84
C ALA A 94 -6.63 0.78 10.18
N LEU A 95 -5.62 1.15 9.41
CA LEU A 95 -4.64 0.23 8.82
C LEU A 95 -3.83 -0.47 9.93
N SER A 96 -3.29 0.32 10.86
CA SER A 96 -2.47 -0.15 11.98
C SER A 96 -3.27 -1.05 12.94
N ASP A 97 -4.55 -0.78 13.14
CA ASP A 97 -5.45 -1.57 14.00
C ASP A 97 -5.84 -2.91 13.36
N LYS A 98 -5.98 -2.94 12.03
CA LYS A 98 -6.41 -4.14 11.29
C LYS A 98 -5.39 -5.27 11.30
N LEU A 99 -4.09 -4.96 11.41
CA LEU A 99 -3.04 -5.92 11.11
C LEU A 99 -1.96 -5.95 12.21
N PRO A 100 -2.02 -6.93 13.12
CA PRO A 100 -1.10 -7.01 14.26
C PRO A 100 0.26 -7.67 13.94
N SER A 101 0.47 -8.24 12.74
CA SER A 101 1.70 -9.00 12.44
C SER A 101 2.42 -8.49 11.20
N ALA A 102 3.61 -7.90 11.43
CA ALA A 102 4.56 -7.49 10.40
C ALA A 102 5.55 -8.63 10.00
N ALA A 103 5.42 -9.83 10.56
CA ALA A 103 6.45 -10.87 10.46
C ALA A 103 6.67 -11.40 9.03
N ASN A 104 5.63 -11.42 8.18
CA ASN A 104 5.68 -12.02 6.85
C ASN A 104 5.72 -10.99 5.70
N TYR A 105 6.30 -9.82 5.93
CA TYR A 105 6.32 -8.74 4.92
C TYR A 105 6.87 -9.18 3.56
N LYS A 106 7.85 -10.10 3.52
CA LYS A 106 8.42 -10.65 2.28
C LYS A 106 7.40 -11.36 1.41
N GLU A 107 6.48 -12.14 1.99
CA GLU A 107 5.44 -12.82 1.20
C GLU A 107 4.49 -11.80 0.57
N TYR A 108 4.12 -10.75 1.30
CA TYR A 108 3.26 -9.67 0.77
C TYR A 108 3.94 -8.92 -0.38
N VAL A 109 5.26 -8.71 -0.29
CA VAL A 109 6.06 -8.13 -1.39
C VAL A 109 6.00 -8.99 -2.65
N ASP A 110 6.20 -10.30 -2.51
CA ASP A 110 6.15 -11.24 -3.64
C ASP A 110 4.76 -11.27 -4.31
N ILE A 111 3.70 -11.19 -3.50
CA ILE A 111 2.32 -11.06 -4.00
C ILE A 111 2.17 -9.77 -4.81
N LEU A 112 2.60 -8.63 -4.28
CA LEU A 112 2.47 -7.34 -4.97
C LEU A 112 3.31 -7.24 -6.25
N LYS A 113 4.52 -7.80 -6.25
CA LYS A 113 5.38 -7.86 -7.45
C LYS A 113 4.74 -8.70 -8.54
N ARG A 114 4.16 -9.85 -8.18
CA ARG A 114 3.43 -10.71 -9.11
C ARG A 114 2.21 -10.00 -9.71
N ASP A 115 1.44 -9.33 -8.86
CA ASP A 115 0.27 -8.53 -9.27
C ASP A 115 0.68 -7.41 -10.22
N TYR A 116 1.75 -6.67 -9.91
CA TYR A 116 2.30 -5.62 -10.77
C TYR A 116 2.76 -6.17 -12.13
N MET A 117 3.52 -7.28 -12.15
CA MET A 117 3.95 -7.92 -13.39
C MET A 117 2.78 -8.36 -14.27
N HIS A 118 1.73 -8.95 -13.69
CA HIS A 118 0.54 -9.31 -14.46
C HIS A 118 -0.14 -8.07 -15.07
N ARG A 119 -0.20 -6.95 -14.34
CA ARG A 119 -0.73 -5.69 -14.87
C ARG A 119 0.11 -5.16 -16.02
N GLU A 120 1.45 -5.23 -15.92
CA GLU A 120 2.34 -4.80 -17.00
C GLU A 120 2.22 -5.69 -18.25
N ILE A 121 2.16 -7.02 -18.10
CA ILE A 121 1.96 -7.93 -19.24
C ILE A 121 0.66 -7.59 -19.97
N ILE A 122 -0.43 -7.37 -19.24
CA ILE A 122 -1.72 -7.04 -19.85
C ILE A 122 -1.67 -5.66 -20.53
N ARG A 123 -0.95 -4.69 -19.97
CA ARG A 123 -0.75 -3.37 -20.59
C ARG A 123 0.00 -3.50 -21.92
N ILE A 124 1.12 -4.21 -21.94
CA ILE A 124 1.93 -4.44 -23.14
C ILE A 124 1.13 -5.18 -24.21
N CYS A 125 0.33 -6.19 -23.84
CA CYS A 125 -0.49 -6.92 -24.80
C CYS A 125 -1.70 -6.14 -25.33
N ASN A 126 -2.09 -5.04 -24.68
CA ASN A 126 -3.18 -4.19 -25.11
C ASN A 126 -2.69 -2.93 -25.88
N GLU A 127 -1.37 -2.79 -26.02
CA GLU A 127 -0.69 -1.92 -26.98
C GLU A 127 -0.49 -2.65 -28.31
#